data_AF-A0A7K4NQR1-F1
#
_entry.id   AF-A0A7K4NQR1-F1
#
_cell.length_a   1.000
_cell.length_b   1.000
_cell.length_c   1.000
_cell.angle_alpha   90.00
_cell.angle_beta   90.00
_cell.angle_gamma   90.00
#
_symmetry.space_group_name_H-M   'P 1'
#
loop_
_entity.id
_entity.type
_entity.pdbx_description
1 polymer ?
#
loop_
_entity_poly.entity_id
_entity_poly.type
_entity_poly.pdbx_seq_one_letter_code
_entity_poly.pdbx_strand_id
1 'polypeptide(L)'
;LYWDEIMGGYWCTFSRNPDIYNPHFEKVLHVPWKARQNNLIQNGSTRIKLTLSIADIIEKGDENIIKIFEKYGLFCAGCEFSTGETVEDGCRQHGIDSNSTKKLILELQNTIKNDQIQLN
;
A
#
# COMPACT_ATOMS: atom_id res chain seq x y z
N LEU A 1 22.91 7.00 -40.58
CA LEU A 1 23.50 7.73 -39.44
C LEU A 1 22.52 7.59 -38.26
N TYR A 2 22.09 6.41 -37.84
CA TYR A 2 22.77 5.31 -37.13
C TYR A 2 23.62 5.81 -35.96
N TRP A 3 23.24 5.37 -34.76
CA TRP A 3 23.72 5.76 -33.43
C TRP A 3 25.20 5.44 -33.13
N ASP A 4 26.01 5.15 -34.15
CA ASP A 4 27.38 4.65 -34.02
C ASP A 4 28.43 5.75 -33.74
N GLU A 5 28.04 7.03 -33.69
CA GLU A 5 28.97 8.13 -33.41
C GLU A 5 29.00 8.59 -31.94
N ILE A 6 28.29 7.94 -31.02
CA ILE A 6 28.52 8.15 -29.57
C ILE A 6 29.66 7.22 -29.11
N MET A 7 30.84 7.45 -29.68
CA MET A 7 32.12 6.95 -29.19
C MET A 7 32.95 8.15 -28.74
N GLY A 8 32.46 8.84 -27.72
CA GLY A 8 33.16 9.93 -27.02
C GLY A 8 33.29 9.57 -25.55
N GLY A 9 34.29 8.76 -25.22
CA GLY A 9 34.56 8.27 -23.87
C GLY A 9 34.92 9.39 -22.89
N TYR A 10 33.91 9.97 -22.26
CA TYR A 10 34.07 10.60 -20.96
C TYR A 10 33.84 9.53 -19.90
N TRP A 11 34.94 8.96 -19.38
CA TRP A 11 34.91 8.16 -18.16
C TRP A 11 34.61 9.09 -16.98
N CYS A 12 33.34 9.49 -16.83
CA CYS A 12 32.89 10.19 -15.64
C CYS A 12 32.63 9.18 -14.53
N THR A 13 33.35 9.31 -13.42
CA THR A 13 32.98 8.63 -12.17
C THR A 13 31.84 9.41 -11.52
N PHE A 14 30.62 8.92 -11.67
CA PHE A 14 29.47 9.46 -10.94
C PHE A 14 29.48 8.87 -9.53
N SER A 15 29.66 9.71 -8.52
CA SER A 15 29.35 9.35 -7.13
C SER A 15 28.01 9.98 -6.74
N ARG A 16 27.16 9.21 -6.07
CA ARG A 16 25.86 9.66 -5.56
C ARG A 16 25.91 9.64 -4.04
N ASN A 17 25.73 10.79 -3.40
CA ASN A 17 25.53 10.88 -1.95
C ASN A 17 24.79 12.17 -1.56
N PRO A 18 23.59 12.11 -0.96
CA PRO A 18 22.81 10.91 -0.63
C PRO A 18 22.05 10.34 -1.86
N ASP A 19 21.87 9.02 -1.87
CA ASP A 19 21.11 8.32 -2.90
C ASP A 19 19.61 8.29 -2.55
N ILE A 20 19.00 9.48 -2.47
CA ILE A 20 17.57 9.65 -2.17
C ILE A 20 16.95 10.48 -3.28
N TYR A 21 16.20 9.81 -4.16
CA TYR A 21 15.45 10.46 -5.22
C TYR A 21 13.95 10.32 -4.97
N ASN A 22 13.20 11.20 -5.64
CA ASN A 22 11.76 11.03 -5.74
C ASN A 22 11.46 9.72 -6.52
N PRO A 23 10.54 8.85 -6.06
CA PRO A 23 10.14 7.64 -6.78
C PRO A 23 9.72 7.85 -8.24
N HIS A 24 9.22 9.04 -8.60
CA HIS A 24 8.87 9.37 -9.98
C HIS A 24 10.12 9.56 -10.86
N PHE A 25 11.21 10.08 -10.29
CA PHE A 25 12.48 10.25 -10.98
C PHE A 25 13.17 8.91 -11.23
N GLU A 26 13.04 7.95 -10.30
CA GLU A 26 13.55 6.59 -10.48
C GLU A 26 12.86 5.85 -11.65
N LYS A 27 11.56 6.10 -11.87
CA LYS A 27 10.82 5.56 -13.02
C LYS A 27 11.37 6.07 -14.36
N VAL A 28 11.71 7.36 -14.43
CA VAL A 28 12.31 7.97 -15.63
C VAL A 28 13.64 7.32 -15.97
N LEU A 29 14.42 6.94 -14.95
CA LEU A 29 15.73 6.33 -15.12
C LEU A 29 15.68 4.83 -15.47
N HIS A 30 14.49 4.23 -15.61
CA HIS A 30 14.32 2.79 -15.84
C HIS A 30 15.14 1.93 -14.87
N VAL A 31 15.31 2.40 -13.62
CA VAL A 31 16.10 1.69 -12.63
C VAL A 31 15.52 0.28 -12.49
N PRO A 32 16.35 -0.78 -12.57
CA PRO A 32 15.85 -2.14 -12.44
C PRO A 32 15.08 -2.28 -11.14
N TRP A 33 13.83 -2.76 -11.20
CA TRP A 33 12.98 -2.94 -10.02
C TRP A 33 13.66 -3.79 -8.93
N LYS A 34 14.62 -4.64 -9.34
CA LYS A 34 15.48 -5.47 -8.48
C LYS A 34 16.41 -4.70 -7.54
N ALA A 35 16.64 -3.40 -7.74
CA ALA A 35 17.43 -2.58 -6.83
C ALA A 35 16.69 -2.30 -5.50
N ARG A 36 15.37 -2.49 -5.44
CA ARG A 36 14.65 -2.60 -4.18
C ARG A 36 14.85 -4.00 -3.59
N GLN A 37 15.99 -4.22 -2.93
CA GLN A 37 16.01 -5.21 -1.85
C GLN A 37 15.20 -4.63 -0.68
N ASN A 38 13.88 -4.75 -0.79
CA ASN A 38 13.00 -4.53 0.34
C ASN A 38 13.22 -5.69 1.30
N ASN A 39 14.09 -5.50 2.31
CA ASN A 39 13.93 -6.17 3.59
C ASN A 39 12.64 -5.66 4.26
N LEU A 40 11.49 -5.89 3.61
CA LEU A 40 10.19 -5.84 4.26
C LEU A 40 9.92 -7.22 4.83
N ILE A 41 10.80 -7.67 5.74
CA ILE A 41 10.41 -8.64 6.74
C ILE A 41 9.53 -7.85 7.71
N GLN A 42 8.23 -7.77 7.43
CA GLN A 42 7.27 -7.45 8.49
C GLN A 42 6.95 -8.75 9.24
N ASN A 43 7.97 -9.34 9.89
CA ASN A 43 7.75 -10.33 10.94
C ASN A 43 7.37 -9.57 12.20
N GLY A 44 6.11 -9.19 12.26
CA GLY A 44 5.47 -8.71 13.46
C GLY A 44 3.98 -8.92 13.28
N SER A 45 3.36 -9.68 14.17
CA SER A 45 1.91 -9.73 14.32
C SER A 45 1.43 -8.29 14.52
N THR A 46 1.09 -7.62 13.41
CA THR A 46 0.83 -6.19 13.41
C THR A 46 -0.63 -6.04 13.72
N ARG A 47 -0.93 -5.72 14.99
CA ARG A 47 -2.28 -5.40 15.42
C ARG A 47 -2.80 -4.23 14.58
N ILE A 48 -3.68 -4.53 13.61
CA ILE A 48 -4.31 -3.53 12.74
C ILE A 48 -5.15 -2.60 13.64
N LYS A 49 -4.77 -1.33 13.67
CA LYS A 49 -5.55 -0.26 14.33
C LYS A 49 -6.43 0.38 13.27
N LEU A 50 -7.68 0.71 13.62
CA LEU A 50 -8.63 1.37 12.71
C LEU A 50 -8.26 2.83 12.37
N THR A 51 -7.23 3.38 13.01
CA THR A 51 -6.65 4.68 12.64
C THR A 51 -5.77 4.60 11.40
N LEU A 52 -5.55 3.40 10.85
CA LEU A 52 -4.79 3.20 9.63
C LEU A 52 -5.60 3.61 8.41
N SER A 53 -4.91 3.89 7.31
CA SER A 53 -5.57 4.10 6.03
C SER A 53 -6.27 2.82 5.56
N ILE A 54 -7.29 2.95 4.71
CA ILE A 54 -7.94 1.79 4.11
C ILE A 54 -6.92 0.93 3.34
N ALA A 55 -5.98 1.57 2.63
CA ALA A 55 -4.91 0.87 1.91
C ALA A 55 -4.02 0.04 2.86
N ASP A 56 -3.61 0.60 4.00
CA ASP A 56 -2.83 -0.13 5.01
C ASP A 56 -3.57 -1.36 5.55
N ILE A 57 -4.90 -1.24 5.75
CA ILE A 57 -5.75 -2.33 6.25
C ILE A 57 -5.84 -3.45 5.21
N ILE A 58 -5.97 -3.10 3.92
CA ILE A 58 -6.03 -4.07 2.82
C ILE A 58 -4.65 -4.72 2.59
N GLU A 59 -3.57 -3.95 2.64
CA GLU A 59 -2.20 -4.47 2.40
C GLU A 59 -1.74 -5.41 3.52
N LYS A 60 -2.14 -5.15 4.78
CA LYS A 60 -1.77 -5.98 5.94
C LYS A 60 -2.77 -7.09 6.23
N GLY A 61 -3.94 -7.06 5.59
CA GLY A 61 -5.02 -8.00 5.81
C GLY A 61 -5.05 -9.13 4.79
N ASP A 62 -5.85 -10.15 5.07
CA ASP A 62 -6.11 -11.24 4.13
C ASP A 62 -7.21 -10.90 3.11
N GLU A 63 -7.42 -11.75 2.12
CA GLU A 63 -8.50 -11.62 1.12
C GLU A 63 -9.90 -11.44 1.75
N ASN A 64 -10.09 -11.95 2.98
CA ASN A 64 -11.35 -11.80 3.71
C ASN A 64 -11.65 -10.33 4.06
N ILE A 65 -10.63 -9.50 4.30
CA ILE A 65 -10.79 -8.07 4.58
C ILE A 65 -11.37 -7.36 3.35
N ILE A 66 -10.89 -7.70 2.16
CA ILE A 66 -11.40 -7.14 0.89
C ILE A 66 -12.88 -7.51 0.74
N LYS A 67 -13.24 -8.79 0.95
CA LYS A 67 -14.64 -9.25 0.88
C LYS A 67 -15.56 -8.54 1.88
N ILE A 68 -15.05 -8.20 3.06
CA ILE A 68 -15.81 -7.42 4.05
C ILE A 68 -16.07 -6.01 3.50
N PHE A 69 -15.07 -5.30 2.98
CA PHE A 69 -15.32 -3.99 2.35
C PHE A 69 -16.36 -4.08 1.23
N GLU A 70 -16.23 -5.05 0.33
CA GLU A 70 -17.16 -5.24 -0.80
C GLU A 70 -18.59 -5.53 -0.34
N LYS A 71 -18.76 -6.33 0.72
CA LYS A 71 -20.07 -6.65 1.34
C LYS A 71 -20.82 -5.40 1.81
N TYR A 72 -20.11 -4.37 2.25
CA TYR A 72 -20.70 -3.09 2.66
C TYR A 72 -20.67 -2.03 1.54
N GLY A 73 -20.32 -2.41 0.32
CA GLY A 73 -20.34 -1.54 -0.87
C GLY A 73 -19.08 -0.69 -1.07
N LEU A 74 -17.97 -1.03 -0.41
CA LEU A 74 -16.67 -0.37 -0.56
C LEU A 74 -15.73 -1.23 -1.40
N PHE A 75 -15.35 -0.75 -2.59
CA PHE A 75 -14.43 -1.43 -3.50
C PHE A 75 -13.04 -0.77 -3.49
N CYS A 76 -12.45 -0.68 -2.30
CA CYS A 76 -11.28 0.19 -2.06
C CYS A 76 -9.93 -0.38 -2.55
N ALA A 77 -9.84 -1.66 -2.91
CA ALA A 77 -8.58 -2.31 -3.30
C ALA A 77 -7.87 -1.68 -4.52
N GLY A 78 -8.56 -0.82 -5.28
CA GLY A 78 -7.98 -0.04 -6.38
C GLY A 78 -8.31 1.46 -6.33
N CYS A 79 -8.80 1.97 -5.20
CA CYS A 79 -9.18 3.38 -5.06
C CYS A 79 -7.94 4.23 -4.74
N GLU A 80 -7.69 5.27 -5.53
CA GLU A 80 -6.58 6.21 -5.33
C GLU A 80 -6.66 7.00 -4.01
N PHE A 81 -7.87 7.17 -3.46
CA PHE A 81 -8.10 7.86 -2.20
C PHE A 81 -7.86 6.95 -0.97
N SER A 82 -7.86 5.62 -1.16
CA SER A 82 -7.74 4.63 -0.08
C SER A 82 -6.45 4.76 0.75
N THR A 83 -5.39 5.32 0.18
CA THR A 83 -4.09 5.52 0.85
C THR A 83 -4.10 6.63 1.88
N GLY A 84 -5.08 7.54 1.82
CA GLY A 84 -5.16 8.72 2.69
C GLY A 84 -6.41 8.80 3.57
N GLU A 85 -7.40 7.95 3.34
CA GLU A 85 -8.67 7.97 4.06
C GLU A 85 -8.75 6.89 5.14
N THR A 86 -9.42 7.20 6.25
CA THR A 86 -9.85 6.21 7.23
C THR A 86 -11.10 5.48 6.73
N VAL A 87 -11.43 4.36 7.36
CA VAL A 87 -12.66 3.61 7.06
C VAL A 87 -13.90 4.48 7.25
N GLU A 88 -13.95 5.27 8.32
CA GLU A 88 -15.06 6.19 8.61
C GLU A 88 -15.18 7.31 7.57
N ASP A 89 -14.04 7.85 7.13
CA ASP A 89 -14.00 8.88 6.08
C ASP A 89 -14.48 8.33 4.74
N GLY A 90 -13.99 7.16 4.34
CA GLY A 90 -14.43 6.48 3.12
C GLY A 90 -15.93 6.17 3.17
N CYS A 91 -16.43 5.61 4.27
CA CYS A 91 -17.86 5.39 4.44
C CYS A 91 -18.68 6.67 4.29
N ARG A 92 -18.22 7.79 4.89
CA ARG A 92 -18.91 9.08 4.79
C ARG A 92 -18.92 9.62 3.36
N GLN A 93 -17.78 9.56 2.67
CA GLN A 93 -17.64 10.05 1.29
C GLN A 93 -18.49 9.24 0.30
N HIS A 94 -18.70 7.95 0.59
CA HIS A 94 -19.51 7.04 -0.19
C HIS A 94 -20.98 6.95 0.28
N GLY A 95 -21.40 7.79 1.24
CA GLY A 95 -22.80 7.88 1.68
C GLY A 95 -23.29 6.65 2.47
N ILE A 96 -22.39 5.88 3.06
CA ILE A 96 -22.72 4.72 3.89
C ILE A 96 -23.22 5.21 5.24
N ASP A 97 -24.36 4.66 5.67
CA ASP A 97 -24.99 5.08 6.91
C ASP A 97 -24.13 4.73 8.14
N SER A 98 -24.29 5.51 9.22
CA SER A 98 -23.46 5.35 10.42
C SER A 98 -23.64 4.00 11.13
N ASN A 99 -24.79 3.32 10.97
CA ASN A 99 -25.02 2.00 11.54
C ASN A 99 -24.27 0.92 10.74
N SER A 100 -24.32 0.99 9.41
CA SER A 100 -23.56 0.12 8.52
C SER A 100 -22.06 0.29 8.69
N THR A 101 -21.58 1.53 8.82
CA THR A 101 -20.16 1.83 9.13
C THR A 101 -19.70 1.16 10.43
N LYS A 102 -20.50 1.25 11.50
CA LYS A 102 -20.18 0.59 12.79
C LYS A 102 -20.13 -0.93 12.65
N LYS A 103 -21.04 -1.52 11.88
CA LYS A 103 -21.08 -2.97 11.62
C LYS A 103 -19.85 -3.43 10.84
N LEU A 104 -19.47 -2.69 9.78
CA LEU A 104 -18.25 -2.95 9.02
C LEU A 104 -17.02 -2.92 9.91
N ILE A 105 -16.87 -1.88 10.73
CA ILE A 105 -15.74 -1.75 11.66
C ILE A 105 -15.69 -2.93 12.65
N LEU A 106 -16.84 -3.32 13.21
CA LEU A 106 -16.92 -4.44 14.13
C LEU A 106 -16.54 -5.78 13.44
N GLU A 107 -16.99 -5.99 12.22
CA GLU A 107 -16.69 -7.19 11.44
C GLU A 107 -15.20 -7.27 11.07
N LEU A 108 -14.59 -6.15 10.68
CA LEU A 108 -13.15 -6.04 10.48
C LEU A 108 -12.38 -6.39 11.76
N GLN A 109 -12.74 -5.80 12.91
CA GLN A 109 -12.08 -6.08 14.20
C GLN A 109 -12.16 -7.55 14.60
N ASN A 110 -13.32 -8.19 14.38
CA ASN A 110 -13.51 -9.60 14.73
C ASN A 110 -12.67 -10.52 13.83
N THR A 111 -12.60 -10.21 12.55
CA THR A 111 -11.77 -10.96 11.58
C THR A 111 -10.30 -10.86 11.95
N ILE A 112 -9.80 -9.65 12.20
CA ILE A 112 -8.42 -9.41 12.60
C ILE A 112 -8.07 -10.15 13.90
N LYS A 113 -8.99 -10.21 14.88
CA LYS A 113 -8.76 -10.96 16.12
C LYS A 113 -8.64 -12.47 15.88
N ASN A 114 -9.44 -13.04 14.99
CA ASN A 114 -9.44 -14.47 14.72
C ASN A 114 -8.12 -14.91 14.07
N ASP A 115 -7.56 -14.10 13.17
CA ASP A 115 -6.27 -14.39 12.52
C ASP A 115 -5.12 -14.37 13.54
N GLN A 116 -5.22 -13.53 14.59
CA GLN A 116 -4.24 -13.55 15.70
C GLN A 116 -4.36 -14.77 16.62
N ILE A 117 -5.53 -15.42 16.70
CA ILE A 117 -5.74 -16.62 17.51
C ILE A 117 -5.18 -17.86 16.81
N GLN A 118 -5.15 -17.89 15.48
CA GLN A 118 -4.61 -19.02 14.70
C GLN A 118 -3.07 -19.07 14.66
N LEU A 119 -2.40 -18.02 15.12
CA LEU A 119 -0.92 -17.91 15.16
C LEU A 119 -0.31 -18.25 16.53
N ASN A 120 -1.10 -18.72 17.51
CA ASN A 120 -0.64 -19.10 18.85
C ASN A 120 -0.79 -20.59 19.12
#